data_AF-A0AA97AY63-F1
#
_entry.id   AF-A0AA97AY63-F1
#
_cell.length_a   1.000
_cell.length_b   1.000
_cell.length_c   1.000
_cell.angle_alpha   90.00
_cell.angle_beta   90.00
_cell.angle_gamma   90.00
#
_symmetry.space_group_name_H-M   'P 1'
#
loop_
_entity.id
_entity.type
_entity.pdbx_description
1 polymer ?
#
loop_
_entity_poly.entity_id
_entity_poly.type
_entity_poly.pdbx_seq_one_letter_code
_entity_poly.pdbx_strand_id
1 'polypeptide(L)'
;MEALKAEMSYREEAEKRGCYCDVWDNKEAPKYLIEQGLPEGFCGKCERCGANGHTCHYPGPAPYTGAWCDDCYRLLGKTWFFRLPMFWLVLIGVLIYGFFKISVQSFN
;
A
#
# COMPACT_ATOMS: atom_id res chain seq x y z
N MET A 1 -28.16 12.20 -15.95
CA MET A 1 -27.80 12.81 -14.66
C MET A 1 -27.22 11.80 -13.66
N GLU A 2 -27.59 10.52 -13.72
CA GLU A 2 -26.97 9.48 -12.86
C GLU A 2 -25.53 9.16 -13.22
N ALA A 3 -25.20 9.06 -14.51
CA ALA A 3 -23.81 8.85 -14.98
C ALA A 3 -22.84 9.93 -14.49
N LEU A 4 -23.24 11.21 -14.54
CA LEU A 4 -22.46 12.34 -14.03
C LEU A 4 -22.22 12.29 -12.51
N LYS A 5 -23.14 11.70 -11.74
CA LYS A 5 -22.96 11.51 -10.28
C LYS A 5 -21.99 10.37 -9.98
N ALA A 6 -22.03 9.30 -10.78
CA ALA A 6 -21.08 8.19 -10.67
C ALA A 6 -19.65 8.60 -11.12
N GLU A 7 -19.54 9.43 -12.17
CA GLU A 7 -18.27 10.02 -12.60
C GLU A 7 -17.67 10.95 -11.52
N MET A 8 -18.49 11.85 -10.95
CA MET A 8 -18.02 12.72 -9.86
C MET A 8 -17.57 11.95 -8.61
N SER A 9 -18.28 10.88 -8.22
CA SER A 9 -17.91 10.11 -7.03
C SER A 9 -16.56 9.41 -7.20
N TYR A 10 -16.27 8.96 -8.41
CA TYR A 10 -15.07 8.19 -8.69
C TYR A 10 -13.79 9.03 -8.61
N ARG A 11 -13.83 10.25 -9.15
CA ARG A 11 -12.71 11.19 -9.06
C ARG A 11 -12.46 11.66 -7.63
N GLU A 12 -13.51 11.90 -6.86
CA GLU A 12 -13.39 12.26 -5.44
C GLU A 12 -12.78 11.13 -4.60
N GLU A 13 -13.15 9.88 -4.89
CA GLU A 13 -12.51 8.71 -4.27
C GLU A 13 -11.04 8.55 -4.69
N ALA A 14 -10.72 8.84 -5.95
CA ALA A 14 -9.35 8.81 -6.46
C ALA A 14 -8.44 9.81 -5.72
N GLU A 15 -8.90 11.05 -5.58
CA GLU A 15 -8.19 12.11 -4.87
C GLU A 15 -8.00 11.77 -3.39
N LYS A 16 -9.05 11.24 -2.74
CA LYS A 16 -8.97 10.82 -1.33
C LYS A 16 -7.95 9.69 -1.10
N ARG A 17 -7.81 8.77 -2.06
CA ARG A 17 -6.85 7.66 -2.02
C ARG A 17 -5.46 8.05 -2.52
N GLY A 18 -5.32 9.20 -3.19
CA GLY A 18 -4.08 9.60 -3.86
C GLY A 18 -3.69 8.62 -4.98
N CYS A 19 -4.67 8.10 -5.72
CA CYS A 19 -4.45 7.17 -6.81
C CYS A 19 -4.78 7.77 -8.17
N TYR A 20 -4.15 7.24 -9.22
CA TYR A 20 -4.34 7.68 -10.62
C TYR A 20 -5.60 7.08 -11.22
N CYS A 21 -6.69 7.11 -10.45
CA CYS A 21 -7.97 6.57 -10.87
C CYS A 21 -8.66 7.50 -11.87
N ASP A 22 -8.41 8.80 -11.78
CA ASP A 22 -8.83 9.86 -12.73
C ASP A 22 -8.61 9.53 -14.22
N VAL A 23 -7.74 8.58 -14.55
CA VAL A 23 -7.58 8.07 -15.91
C VAL A 23 -8.89 7.63 -16.57
N TRP A 24 -9.89 7.12 -15.83
CA TRP A 24 -11.15 6.68 -16.43
C TRP A 24 -12.01 7.82 -17.00
N ASP A 25 -11.77 9.06 -16.56
CA ASP A 25 -12.49 10.24 -17.07
C ASP A 25 -12.05 10.60 -18.51
N ASN A 26 -10.90 10.07 -18.96
CA ASN A 26 -10.40 10.30 -20.31
C ASN A 26 -11.09 9.36 -21.30
N LYS A 27 -11.70 9.88 -22.36
CA LYS A 27 -12.45 9.08 -23.37
C LYS A 27 -11.66 7.94 -24.03
N GLU A 28 -10.33 8.04 -24.06
CA GLU A 28 -9.45 7.05 -24.69
C GLU A 28 -8.84 6.05 -23.69
N ALA A 29 -8.74 6.45 -22.42
CA ALA A 29 -8.15 5.63 -21.38
C ALA A 29 -8.94 4.36 -20.95
N PRO A 30 -10.28 4.30 -21.00
CA PRO A 30 -10.99 3.09 -20.60
C PRO A 30 -10.67 1.92 -21.53
N LYS A 31 -10.28 2.15 -22.79
CA LYS A 31 -9.96 1.05 -23.73
C LYS A 31 -8.79 0.20 -23.25
N TYR A 32 -7.66 0.83 -22.89
CA TYR A 32 -6.49 0.07 -22.45
C TYR A 32 -6.70 -0.59 -21.08
N LEU A 33 -7.51 0.01 -20.19
CA LEU A 33 -7.84 -0.56 -18.87
C LEU A 33 -8.77 -1.76 -19.00
N ILE A 34 -9.78 -1.67 -19.86
CA ILE A 34 -10.68 -2.77 -20.18
C ILE A 34 -9.91 -3.92 -20.85
N GLU A 35 -8.99 -3.62 -21.78
CA GLU A 35 -8.10 -4.63 -22.39
C GLU A 35 -7.20 -5.33 -21.35
N GLN A 36 -6.78 -4.62 -20.29
CA GLN A 36 -6.06 -5.21 -19.15
C GLN A 36 -6.96 -6.02 -18.20
N GLY A 37 -8.27 -6.03 -18.45
CA GLY A 37 -9.27 -6.72 -17.65
C GLY A 37 -9.56 -6.04 -16.31
N LEU A 38 -9.38 -4.71 -16.23
CA LEU A 38 -9.72 -3.93 -15.05
C LEU A 38 -11.18 -3.47 -15.12
N PRO A 39 -11.98 -3.70 -14.07
CA PRO A 39 -13.32 -3.13 -13.98
C PRO A 39 -13.25 -1.63 -13.70
N GLU A 40 -14.31 -0.92 -14.08
CA GLU A 40 -14.51 0.48 -13.68
C GLU A 40 -14.33 0.62 -12.16
N GLY A 41 -13.66 1.68 -11.74
CA GLY A 41 -13.30 1.86 -10.34
C GLY A 41 -11.84 1.51 -10.00
N PHE A 42 -11.11 0.83 -10.88
CA PHE A 42 -9.75 0.35 -10.61
C PHE A 42 -8.76 0.81 -11.68
N CYS A 43 -7.56 1.25 -11.28
CA CYS A 43 -6.53 1.77 -12.20
C CYS A 43 -5.24 0.96 -12.22
N GLY A 44 -5.25 -0.26 -11.67
CA GLY A 44 -4.12 -1.18 -11.72
C GLY A 44 -4.42 -2.55 -11.14
N LYS A 45 -3.54 -3.52 -11.39
CA LYS A 45 -3.57 -4.82 -10.71
C LYS A 45 -2.53 -4.84 -9.61
N CYS A 46 -2.90 -5.39 -8.46
CA CYS A 46 -2.01 -5.50 -7.33
C CYS A 46 -0.77 -6.30 -7.71
N GLU A 47 0.42 -5.68 -7.60
CA GLU A 47 1.70 -6.32 -7.91
C GLU A 47 2.00 -7.52 -6.98
N ARG A 48 1.33 -7.58 -5.82
CA ARG A 48 1.54 -8.63 -4.83
C ARG A 48 0.61 -9.84 -5.00
N CYS A 49 -0.67 -9.62 -5.28
CA CYS A 49 -1.67 -10.70 -5.30
C CYS A 49 -2.45 -10.81 -6.62
N GLY A 50 -2.23 -9.90 -7.57
CA GLY A 50 -2.91 -9.88 -8.86
C GLY A 50 -4.38 -9.40 -8.83
N ALA A 51 -4.94 -9.13 -7.65
CA ALA A 51 -6.29 -8.60 -7.52
C ALA A 51 -6.41 -7.18 -8.11
N ASN A 52 -7.64 -6.76 -8.44
CA ASN A 52 -7.88 -5.39 -8.87
C ASN A 52 -7.53 -4.40 -7.75
N GLY A 53 -6.86 -3.31 -8.11
CA GLY A 53 -6.37 -2.33 -7.16
C GLY A 53 -6.15 -0.97 -7.80
N HIS A 54 -5.31 -0.17 -7.15
CA HIS A 54 -5.07 1.20 -7.53
C HIS A 54 -3.58 1.44 -7.66
N THR A 55 -3.23 2.17 -8.71
CA THR A 55 -1.91 2.75 -8.89
C THR A 55 -1.82 3.98 -8.00
N CYS A 56 -1.01 3.93 -6.96
CA CYS A 56 -0.85 5.02 -6.00
C CYS A 56 0.61 5.11 -5.51
N HIS A 57 0.89 6.06 -4.62
CA HIS A 57 2.19 6.14 -3.96
C HIS A 57 2.35 5.03 -2.93
N TYR A 58 3.56 4.48 -2.80
CA TYR A 58 3.86 3.43 -1.84
C TYR A 58 3.40 3.79 -0.41
N PRO A 59 2.75 2.87 0.33
CA PRO A 59 2.23 3.11 1.70
C PRO A 59 3.32 3.27 2.79
N GLY A 60 4.47 3.84 2.46
CA GLY A 60 5.59 4.03 3.37
C GLY A 60 6.59 5.07 2.84
N PRO A 61 7.81 5.15 3.40
CA PRO A 61 8.76 6.20 3.08
C PRO A 61 9.47 6.03 1.71
N ALA A 62 9.21 4.92 1.00
CA ALA A 62 9.89 4.65 -0.26
C ALA A 62 9.29 5.50 -1.39
N PRO A 63 10.10 6.28 -2.14
CA PRO A 63 9.60 7.23 -3.12
C PRO A 63 9.30 6.53 -4.45
N TYR A 64 8.36 5.59 -4.45
CA TYR A 64 7.94 4.91 -5.67
C TYR A 64 6.43 4.76 -5.77
N THR A 65 5.96 4.66 -7.01
CA THR A 65 4.55 4.45 -7.36
C THR A 65 4.40 3.01 -7.84
N GLY A 66 3.31 2.37 -7.45
CA GLY A 66 2.99 0.99 -7.85
C GLY A 66 1.51 0.72 -7.71
N ALA A 67 1.09 -0.50 -8.04
CA ALA A 67 -0.31 -0.91 -7.99
C ALA A 67 -0.59 -1.87 -6.83
N TRP A 68 -1.58 -1.54 -5.99
CA TRP A 68 -1.98 -2.36 -4.84
C TRP A 68 -3.49 -2.43 -4.64
N CYS A 69 -3.99 -3.58 -4.18
CA CYS A 69 -5.32 -3.65 -3.61
C CYS A 69 -5.33 -3.08 -2.18
N ASP A 70 -6.51 -2.70 -1.68
CA ASP A 70 -6.67 -2.07 -0.37
C ASP A 70 -6.08 -2.91 0.78
N ASP A 71 -6.23 -4.24 0.71
CA ASP A 71 -5.70 -5.16 1.73
C ASP A 71 -4.17 -5.21 1.72
N CYS A 72 -3.57 -5.32 0.54
CA CYS A 72 -2.11 -5.34 0.41
C CYS A 72 -1.51 -3.98 0.76
N TYR A 73 -2.16 -2.88 0.38
CA TYR A 73 -1.76 -1.52 0.72
C TYR A 73 -1.75 -1.31 2.23
N ARG A 74 -2.84 -1.68 2.91
CA ARG A 74 -2.95 -1.59 4.38
C ARG A 74 -1.93 -2.49 5.08
N LEU A 75 -1.70 -3.70 4.58
CA LEU A 75 -0.73 -4.62 5.17
C LEU A 75 0.70 -4.09 5.03
N LEU A 76 1.07 -3.56 3.85
CA LEU A 76 2.36 -2.91 3.63
C LEU A 76 2.53 -1.69 4.54
N GLY A 77 1.50 -0.84 4.65
CA GLY A 77 1.50 0.32 5.54
C GLY A 77 1.71 0.00 7.03
N LYS A 78 1.35 -1.21 7.47
CA LYS A 78 1.62 -1.68 8.84
C LYS A 78 2.98 -2.37 8.98
N THR A 79 3.38 -3.10 7.96
CA THR A 79 4.54 -4.00 8.05
C THR A 79 5.85 -3.38 7.60
N TRP A 80 5.82 -2.23 6.90
CA TRP A 80 7.05 -1.61 6.40
C TRP A 80 8.04 -1.27 7.52
N PHE A 81 7.56 -0.92 8.72
CA PHE A 81 8.43 -0.64 9.87
C PHE A 81 9.26 -1.85 10.29
N PHE A 82 8.68 -3.06 10.24
CA PHE A 82 9.39 -4.31 10.52
C PHE A 82 10.40 -4.70 9.43
N ARG A 83 10.33 -4.07 8.25
CA ARG A 83 11.34 -4.25 7.21
C ARG A 83 12.59 -3.40 7.44
N LEU A 84 12.58 -2.47 8.39
CA LEU A 84 13.75 -1.68 8.71
C LEU A 84 14.77 -2.53 9.49
N PRO A 85 16.02 -2.67 9.02
CA PRO A 85 17.04 -3.44 9.73
C PRO A 85 17.33 -2.86 11.12
N MET A 86 17.19 -1.53 11.26
CA MET A 86 17.38 -0.82 12.52
C MET A 86 16.41 -1.29 13.63
N PHE A 87 15.16 -1.63 13.29
CA PHE A 87 14.20 -2.17 14.26
C PHE A 87 14.72 -3.47 14.89
N TRP A 88 15.25 -4.37 14.07
CA TRP A 88 15.79 -5.65 14.54
C TRP A 88 17.06 -5.49 15.36
N LEU A 89 17.94 -4.57 14.99
CA LEU A 89 19.16 -4.28 15.77
C LEU A 89 18.83 -3.79 17.18
N VAL A 90 17.86 -2.88 17.31
CA VAL A 90 17.41 -2.39 18.63
C VAL A 90 16.78 -3.52 19.44
N LEU A 91 15.89 -4.31 18.83
CA LEU A 91 15.26 -5.44 19.51
C LEU A 91 16.28 -6.46 20.01
N ILE A 92 17.24 -6.85 19.17
CA ILE A 92 18.32 -7.78 19.53
C ILE A 92 19.18 -7.18 20.65
N GLY A 93 19.53 -5.89 20.57
CA GLY A 93 20.30 -5.20 21.61
C GLY A 93 19.60 -5.23 22.98
N VAL A 94 18.30 -4.98 23.02
CA VAL A 94 17.49 -5.05 24.25
C VAL A 94 17.43 -6.48 24.80
N LEU A 95 17.25 -7.47 23.93
CA LEU A 95 17.22 -8.89 24.32
C LEU A 95 18.58 -9.34 24.90
N ILE A 96 19.69 -8.97 24.25
CA ILE A 96 21.05 -9.26 24.74
C ILE A 96 21.28 -8.60 26.09
N TYR A 97 20.93 -7.32 26.23
CA TYR A 97 21.08 -6.58 27.49
C TYR A 97 20.26 -7.21 28.62
N GLY A 98 18.98 -7.53 28.36
CA GLY A 98 18.10 -8.17 29.32
C GLY A 98 18.63 -9.54 29.75
N PHE A 99 19.07 -10.36 28.80
CA PHE A 99 19.70 -11.65 29.07
C PHE A 99 20.96 -11.52 29.95
N PHE A 100 21.82 -10.54 29.65
CA PHE A 100 23.04 -10.29 30.42
C PHE A 100 22.70 -9.87 31.87
N LYS A 101 21.68 -9.01 32.05
CA LYS A 101 21.23 -8.58 33.38
C LYS A 101 20.64 -9.72 34.21
N ILE A 102 19.82 -10.57 33.60
CA ILE A 102 19.24 -11.77 34.26
C ILE A 102 20.36 -12.73 34.66
N SER A 103 21.32 -12.98 33.76
CA SER A 103 22.44 -13.87 34.03
C SER A 103 23.26 -13.36 35.22
N VAL A 104 23.63 -12.07 35.24
CA VAL A 104 24.40 -11.48 36.35
C VAL A 104 23.65 -11.55 37.69
N GLN A 105 22.33 -11.40 37.72
CA GLN A 105 21.54 -11.55 38.96
C GLN A 105 21.45 -13.00 39.44
N SER A 106 21.57 -13.98 38.55
CA SER A 106 21.52 -15.40 38.95
C SER A 106 22.84 -15.90 39.56
N PHE A 107 23.94 -15.17 39.37
CA PHE A 107 25.29 -15.54 39.83
C PHE A 107 25.81 -14.72 41.03
N ASN A 108 25.04 -13.73 41.52
CA ASN A 108 25.29 -12.97 42.75
C ASN A 108 24.29 -13.39 43.83
#